data_AF-A0A947LH07-F1
#
_entry.id   AF-A0A947LH07-F1
#
_cell.length_a   1.000
_cell.length_b   1.000
_cell.length_c   1.000
_cell.angle_alpha   90.00
_cell.angle_beta   90.00
_cell.angle_gamma   90.00
#
_symmetry.space_group_name_H-M   'P 1'
#
loop_
_entity.id
_entity.type
_entity.pdbx_description
1 polymer ?
#
loop_
_entity_poly.entity_id
_entity_poly.type
_entity_poly.pdbx_seq_one_letter_code
_entity_poly.pdbx_strand_id
1 'polypeptide(L)'
;MEPTERQAIYELQTGQLYDAIGKCSVKFEHVCFGMHQGITLLLGMNGLRNQRLARVLLAELTAYPLKSILQAMIAEIVSLPPDEKSISDKIFVRVQKLIERRNEIIHSTWFVGWAHPDDTDFSRVSGHKWARGKQGADRKSANYTREDFDAFAVECDLVAALVNRLWVCIMDSNKLTKNFVLDSVGNVACPDR
;
A
#
# COMPACT_ATOMS: atom_id res chain seq x y z
N MET A 1 -25.49 -18.32 24.92
CA MET A 1 -25.82 -17.42 23.80
C MET A 1 -26.90 -18.11 23.00
N GLU A 2 -28.02 -17.44 22.74
CA GLU A 2 -29.09 -18.04 21.96
C GLU A 2 -28.62 -18.27 20.50
N PRO A 3 -29.09 -19.32 19.80
CA PRO A 3 -28.65 -19.60 18.43
C PRO A 3 -28.84 -18.40 17.48
N THR A 4 -29.91 -17.63 17.66
CA THR A 4 -30.22 -16.42 16.88
C THR A 4 -29.24 -15.28 17.17
N GLU A 5 -28.86 -15.10 18.44
CA GLU A 5 -27.87 -14.11 18.86
C GLU A 5 -26.48 -14.44 18.29
N ARG A 6 -26.08 -15.72 18.35
CA ARG A 6 -24.82 -16.19 17.77
C ARG A 6 -24.75 -15.94 16.26
N GLN A 7 -25.83 -16.25 15.54
CA GLN A 7 -25.91 -16.04 14.10
C GLN A 7 -25.78 -14.55 13.74
N ALA A 8 -26.42 -13.66 14.50
CA ALA A 8 -26.31 -12.22 14.28
C ALA A 8 -24.88 -11.69 14.50
N ILE A 9 -24.18 -12.16 15.54
CA ILE A 9 -22.79 -11.80 15.80
C ILE A 9 -21.88 -12.32 14.68
N TYR A 10 -22.09 -13.55 14.23
CA TYR A 10 -21.37 -14.16 13.12
C TYR A 10 -21.46 -13.31 11.85
N GLU A 11 -22.68 -12.99 11.42
CA GLU A 11 -22.91 -12.20 10.20
C GLU A 11 -22.28 -10.81 10.31
N LEU A 12 -22.42 -10.16 11.46
CA LEU A 12 -21.84 -8.84 11.70
C LEU A 12 -20.30 -8.87 11.61
N GLN A 13 -19.64 -9.75 12.36
CA GLN A 13 -18.18 -9.75 12.46
C GLN A 13 -17.51 -10.26 11.18
N THR A 14 -18.07 -11.29 10.54
CA THR A 14 -17.56 -11.77 9.24
C THR A 14 -17.76 -10.73 8.13
N GLY A 15 -18.92 -10.05 8.12
CA GLY A 15 -19.17 -8.92 7.21
C GLY A 15 -18.16 -7.79 7.38
N GLN A 16 -17.81 -7.44 8.62
CA GLN A 16 -16.79 -6.43 8.91
C GLN A 16 -15.40 -6.85 8.43
N LEU A 17 -15.03 -8.13 8.54
CA LEU A 17 -13.77 -8.64 8.02
C LEU A 17 -13.69 -8.55 6.49
N TYR A 18 -14.77 -8.94 5.78
CA TYR A 18 -14.84 -8.81 4.33
C TYR A 18 -14.75 -7.34 3.87
N ASP A 19 -15.48 -6.44 4.54
CA ASP A 19 -15.39 -5.00 4.28
C ASP A 19 -13.96 -4.48 4.47
N ALA A 20 -13.30 -4.85 5.57
CA ALA A 20 -11.95 -4.40 5.86
C ALA A 20 -10.92 -4.91 4.82
N ILE A 21 -11.04 -6.16 4.37
CA ILE A 21 -10.19 -6.73 3.30
C ILE A 21 -10.43 -6.01 1.96
N GLY A 22 -11.68 -5.75 1.61
CA GLY A 22 -12.05 -5.00 0.41
C GLY A 22 -11.49 -3.57 0.45
N LYS A 23 -11.66 -2.88 1.57
CA LYS A 23 -11.11 -1.54 1.82
C LYS A 23 -9.58 -1.51 1.66
N CYS A 24 -8.85 -2.49 2.20
CA CYS A 24 -7.40 -2.60 1.99
C CYS A 24 -7.03 -2.61 0.51
N SER A 25 -7.77 -3.38 -0.31
CA SER A 25 -7.52 -3.51 -1.74
C SER A 25 -7.68 -2.18 -2.47
N VAL A 26 -8.78 -1.47 -2.19
CA VAL A 26 -9.07 -0.16 -2.79
C VAL A 26 -8.06 0.89 -2.37
N LYS A 27 -7.72 0.95 -1.07
CA LYS A 27 -6.77 1.96 -0.57
C LYS A 27 -5.35 1.75 -1.10
N PHE A 28 -4.92 0.51 -1.26
CA PHE A 28 -3.64 0.21 -1.90
C PHE A 28 -3.62 0.64 -3.38
N GLU A 29 -4.75 0.55 -4.08
CA GLU A 29 -4.84 1.01 -5.47
C GLU A 29 -4.61 2.52 -5.59
N HIS A 30 -4.99 3.33 -4.58
CA HIS A 30 -4.65 4.76 -4.57
C HIS A 30 -3.14 5.03 -4.56
N VAL A 31 -2.35 4.14 -3.92
CA VAL A 31 -0.88 4.24 -3.97
C VAL A 31 -0.38 3.96 -5.39
N CYS A 32 -0.91 2.92 -6.05
CA CYS A 32 -0.58 2.58 -7.43
C CYS A 32 -0.95 3.71 -8.38
N PHE A 33 -2.15 4.25 -8.23
CA PHE A 33 -2.64 5.39 -8.98
C PHE A 33 -1.78 6.64 -8.80
N GLY A 34 -1.36 6.93 -7.56
CA GLY A 34 -0.44 8.04 -7.29
C GLY A 34 0.91 7.88 -8.00
N MET A 35 1.46 6.66 -8.03
CA MET A 35 2.69 6.38 -8.78
C MET A 35 2.48 6.50 -10.29
N HIS A 36 1.38 5.95 -10.81
CA HIS A 36 1.00 6.04 -12.22
C HIS A 36 0.87 7.49 -12.68
N GLN A 37 0.20 8.34 -11.88
CA GLN A 37 0.09 9.78 -12.16
C GLN A 37 1.46 10.46 -12.17
N GLY A 38 2.29 10.19 -11.17
CA GLY A 38 3.64 10.74 -11.10
C GLY A 38 4.45 10.45 -12.36
N ILE A 39 4.46 9.18 -12.81
CA ILE A 39 5.15 8.79 -14.06
C ILE A 39 4.59 9.53 -15.26
N THR A 40 3.26 9.55 -15.39
CA THR A 40 2.54 10.19 -16.50
C THR A 40 2.87 11.68 -16.62
N LEU A 41 2.91 12.39 -15.49
CA LEU A 41 3.20 13.82 -15.44
C LEU A 41 4.68 14.12 -15.68
N LEU A 42 5.59 13.33 -15.11
CA LEU A 42 7.03 13.46 -15.35
C LEU A 42 7.39 13.23 -16.82
N LEU A 43 6.77 12.25 -17.49
CA LEU A 43 6.91 12.07 -18.94
C LEU A 43 6.41 13.30 -19.71
N GLY A 44 5.26 13.84 -19.30
CA GLY A 44 4.69 15.05 -19.90
C GLY A 44 5.62 16.26 -19.83
N MET A 45 6.23 16.49 -18.67
CA MET A 45 7.24 17.55 -18.48
C MET A 45 8.47 17.37 -19.36
N ASN A 46 8.84 16.13 -19.64
CA ASN A 46 10.00 15.79 -20.48
C ASN A 46 9.63 15.61 -21.97
N GLY A 47 8.52 16.22 -22.40
CA GLY A 47 8.18 16.36 -23.81
C GLY A 47 7.22 15.31 -24.37
N LEU A 48 6.74 14.34 -23.56
CA LEU A 48 5.70 13.42 -24.02
C LEU A 48 4.34 14.14 -24.10
N ARG A 49 3.99 14.60 -25.31
CA ARG A 49 2.72 15.32 -25.54
C ARG A 49 1.49 14.41 -25.54
N ASN A 50 1.65 13.14 -25.92
CA ASN A 50 0.53 12.20 -26.00
C ASN A 50 0.39 11.36 -24.72
N GLN A 51 -0.44 11.83 -23.81
CA GLN A 51 -0.73 11.15 -22.54
C GLN A 51 -1.37 9.76 -22.71
N ARG A 52 -2.01 9.48 -23.85
CA ARG A 52 -2.53 8.12 -24.13
C ARG A 52 -1.40 7.12 -24.31
N LEU A 53 -0.26 7.55 -24.87
CA LEU A 53 0.90 6.67 -25.02
C LEU A 53 1.48 6.29 -23.66
N ALA A 54 1.58 7.25 -22.72
CA ALA A 54 1.97 6.95 -21.34
C ALA A 54 1.02 5.90 -20.72
N ARG A 55 -0.29 6.09 -20.84
CA ARG A 55 -1.28 5.15 -20.31
C ARG A 55 -1.16 3.75 -20.92
N VAL A 56 -0.87 3.64 -22.21
CA VAL A 56 -0.64 2.34 -22.88
C VAL A 56 0.60 1.66 -22.28
N LEU A 57 1.69 2.40 -22.07
CA LEU A 57 2.92 1.84 -21.48
C LEU A 57 2.73 1.37 -20.03
N LEU A 58 1.82 2.00 -19.29
CA LEU A 58 1.60 1.73 -17.87
C LEU A 58 0.44 0.78 -17.58
N ALA A 59 -0.41 0.46 -18.56
CA ALA A 59 -1.71 -0.21 -18.34
C ALA A 59 -1.61 -1.56 -17.62
N GLU A 60 -0.54 -2.32 -17.84
CA GLU A 60 -0.35 -3.67 -17.28
C GLU A 60 0.61 -3.68 -16.08
N LEU A 61 1.12 -2.51 -15.69
CA LEU A 61 2.09 -2.42 -14.62
C LEU A 61 1.41 -2.49 -13.26
N THR A 62 1.89 -3.42 -12.45
CA THR A 62 1.49 -3.53 -11.05
C THR A 62 2.40 -2.66 -10.16
N ALA A 63 2.12 -2.66 -8.86
CA ALA A 63 2.77 -1.77 -7.90
C ALA A 63 4.31 -1.82 -7.91
N TYR A 64 4.93 -3.00 -8.07
CA TYR A 64 6.39 -3.12 -8.03
C TYR A 64 7.07 -2.51 -9.27
N PRO A 65 6.67 -2.84 -10.52
CA PRO A 65 7.12 -2.10 -11.69
C PRO A 65 6.87 -0.59 -11.62
N LEU A 66 5.68 -0.16 -11.17
CA LEU A 66 5.35 1.27 -11.03
C LEU A 66 6.32 1.98 -10.07
N LYS A 67 6.56 1.40 -8.89
CA LYS A 67 7.52 1.91 -7.91
C LYS A 67 8.91 2.08 -8.53
N SER A 68 9.40 1.04 -9.19
CA SER A 68 10.74 1.02 -9.77
C SER A 68 10.90 2.04 -10.89
N ILE A 69 9.91 2.18 -11.78
CA ILE A 69 9.92 3.19 -12.85
C ILE A 69 9.90 4.60 -12.28
N LEU A 70 8.97 4.90 -11.36
CA LEU A 70 8.87 6.25 -10.79
C LEU A 70 10.17 6.63 -10.06
N GLN A 71 10.74 5.72 -9.28
CA GLN A 71 11.99 5.96 -8.57
C GLN A 71 13.15 6.22 -9.54
N ALA A 72 13.27 5.41 -10.60
CA ALA A 72 14.30 5.60 -11.63
C ALA A 72 14.13 6.92 -12.38
N MET A 73 12.89 7.29 -12.73
CA MET A 73 12.60 8.55 -13.40
C MET A 73 12.97 9.76 -12.55
N ILE A 74 12.66 9.75 -11.25
CA ILE A 74 13.04 10.85 -10.36
C ILE A 74 14.57 10.99 -10.31
N ALA A 75 15.29 9.87 -10.23
CA ALA A 75 16.76 9.87 -10.20
C ALA A 75 17.39 10.36 -11.52
N GLU A 76 16.74 10.12 -12.66
CA GLU A 76 17.20 10.57 -13.97
C GLU A 76 16.88 12.04 -14.24
N ILE A 77 15.69 12.50 -13.84
CA ILE A 77 15.21 13.86 -14.15
C ILE A 77 15.82 14.90 -13.19
N VAL A 78 16.05 14.53 -11.93
CA VAL A 78 16.50 15.46 -10.89
C VAL A 78 17.70 14.94 -10.13
N SER A 79 18.77 15.75 -10.09
CA SER A 79 19.90 15.54 -9.19
C SER A 79 19.57 16.03 -7.78
N LEU A 80 18.90 15.20 -6.99
CA LEU A 80 18.56 15.52 -5.61
C LEU A 80 19.81 15.63 -4.71
N PRO A 81 19.91 16.68 -3.88
CA PRO A 81 20.91 16.74 -2.80
C PRO A 81 20.80 15.54 -1.84
N PRO A 82 21.87 15.18 -1.08
CA PRO A 82 21.89 13.97 -0.27
C PRO A 82 20.76 13.85 0.77
N ASP A 83 20.35 14.96 1.38
CA ASP A 83 19.25 15.04 2.35
C ASP A 83 17.88 14.80 1.68
N GLU A 84 17.65 15.40 0.51
CA GLU A 84 16.42 15.20 -0.28
C GLU A 84 16.35 13.79 -0.88
N LYS A 85 17.49 13.24 -1.32
CA LYS A 85 17.57 11.86 -1.78
C LYS A 85 17.18 10.88 -0.67
N SER A 86 17.65 11.11 0.56
CA SER A 86 17.27 10.31 1.73
C SER A 86 15.76 10.33 1.99
N ILE A 87 15.10 11.48 1.82
CA ILE A 87 13.64 11.59 1.91
C ILE A 87 12.95 10.73 0.84
N SER A 88 13.35 10.89 -0.43
CA SER A 88 12.81 10.13 -1.56
C SER A 88 12.96 8.62 -1.33
N ASP A 89 14.17 8.17 -0.97
CA ASP A 89 14.46 6.76 -0.74
C ASP A 89 13.58 6.18 0.40
N LYS A 90 13.39 6.92 1.49
CA LYS A 90 12.51 6.51 2.60
C LYS A 90 11.04 6.40 2.19
N ILE A 91 10.54 7.28 1.31
CA ILE A 91 9.19 7.16 0.75
C ILE A 91 9.08 5.85 -0.04
N PHE A 92 10.03 5.55 -0.92
CA PHE A 92 10.01 4.31 -1.71
C PHE A 92 10.21 3.05 -0.87
N VAL A 93 10.93 3.12 0.25
CA VAL A 93 11.00 2.04 1.25
C VAL A 93 9.63 1.78 1.88
N ARG A 94 8.85 2.84 2.21
CA ARG A 94 7.47 2.66 2.71
C ARG A 94 6.55 2.05 1.64
N VAL A 95 6.65 2.51 0.39
CA VAL A 95 5.90 1.90 -0.73
C VAL A 95 6.24 0.41 -0.88
N GLN A 96 7.53 0.06 -0.82
CA GLN A 96 7.98 -1.34 -0.90
C GLN A 96 7.36 -2.20 0.21
N LYS A 97 7.39 -1.72 1.47
CA LYS A 97 6.76 -2.42 2.60
C LYS A 97 5.25 -2.59 2.42
N LEU A 98 4.56 -1.60 1.86
CA LEU A 98 3.14 -1.71 1.52
C LEU A 98 2.87 -2.77 0.45
N ILE A 99 3.71 -2.84 -0.60
CA ILE A 99 3.58 -3.87 -1.65
C ILE A 99 3.73 -5.26 -1.04
N GLU A 100 4.72 -5.46 -0.18
CA GLU A 100 4.96 -6.73 0.50
C GLU A 100 3.78 -7.11 1.39
N ARG A 101 3.32 -6.18 2.24
CA ARG A 101 2.16 -6.41 3.14
C ARG A 101 0.87 -6.65 2.36
N ARG A 102 0.62 -5.92 1.27
CA ARG A 102 -0.51 -6.18 0.35
C ARG A 102 -0.42 -7.59 -0.23
N ASN A 103 0.75 -8.01 -0.67
CA ASN A 103 0.94 -9.34 -1.24
C ASN A 103 0.75 -10.44 -0.19
N GLU A 104 1.00 -10.18 1.08
CA GLU A 104 0.61 -11.07 2.16
C GLU A 104 -0.91 -11.10 2.33
N ILE A 105 -1.57 -9.94 2.34
CA ILE A 105 -3.01 -9.86 2.55
C ILE A 105 -3.79 -10.50 1.38
N ILE A 106 -3.51 -10.11 0.14
CA ILE A 106 -4.32 -10.47 -1.04
C ILE A 106 -4.03 -11.89 -1.55
N HIS A 107 -2.82 -12.40 -1.33
CA HIS A 107 -2.44 -13.75 -1.79
C HIS A 107 -2.50 -14.81 -0.69
N SER A 108 -3.02 -14.47 0.50
CA SER A 108 -3.35 -15.47 1.51
C SER A 108 -4.68 -16.14 1.19
N THR A 109 -4.78 -17.44 1.48
CA THR A 109 -6.07 -18.12 1.54
C THR A 109 -6.70 -17.83 2.88
N TRP A 110 -7.82 -17.11 2.88
CA TRP A 110 -8.54 -16.70 4.09
C TRP A 110 -9.69 -17.63 4.43
N PHE A 111 -9.84 -17.93 5.72
CA PHE A 111 -10.92 -18.74 6.28
C PHE A 111 -11.84 -17.86 7.14
N VAL A 112 -12.53 -16.91 6.49
CA VAL A 112 -13.45 -15.99 7.17
C VAL A 112 -14.67 -16.77 7.65
N GLY A 113 -15.01 -16.62 8.94
CA GLY A 113 -16.17 -17.30 9.52
C GLY A 113 -16.01 -18.81 9.68
N TRP A 114 -14.80 -19.35 9.58
CA TRP A 114 -14.53 -20.75 9.92
C TRP A 114 -14.40 -20.84 11.43
N ALA A 115 -15.34 -21.53 12.06
CA ALA A 115 -15.47 -21.55 13.51
C ALA A 115 -16.11 -22.85 14.01
N HIS A 116 -15.81 -23.23 15.24
CA HIS A 116 -16.47 -24.32 15.96
C HIS A 116 -17.91 -23.92 16.33
N PRO A 117 -18.84 -24.89 16.49
CA PRO A 117 -20.19 -24.59 16.97
C PRO A 117 -20.24 -23.81 18.29
N ASP A 118 -19.24 -24.01 19.15
CA ASP A 118 -19.14 -23.35 20.46
C ASP A 118 -18.45 -21.97 20.41
N ASP A 119 -17.88 -21.58 19.28
CA ASP A 119 -17.24 -20.27 19.14
C ASP A 119 -18.32 -19.16 19.15
N THR A 120 -18.02 -18.09 19.87
CA THR A 120 -18.87 -16.90 20.02
C THR A 120 -18.20 -15.62 19.54
N ASP A 121 -16.92 -15.68 19.16
CA ASP A 121 -16.16 -14.56 18.61
C ASP A 121 -15.59 -14.92 17.23
N PHE A 122 -15.96 -14.11 16.24
CA PHE A 122 -15.59 -14.21 14.83
C PHE A 122 -14.88 -12.94 14.36
N SER A 123 -14.36 -12.11 15.28
CA SER A 123 -13.62 -10.88 14.99
C SER A 123 -12.23 -11.10 14.36
N ARG A 124 -11.77 -12.36 14.32
CA ARG A 124 -10.47 -12.77 13.79
C ARG A 124 -10.62 -13.61 12.53
N VAL A 125 -9.72 -13.40 11.58
CA VAL A 125 -9.57 -14.25 10.40
C VAL A 125 -8.23 -14.97 10.44
N SER A 126 -8.28 -16.28 10.25
CA SER A 126 -7.09 -17.08 10.00
C SER A 126 -6.84 -17.22 8.50
N GLY A 127 -5.58 -17.22 8.13
CA GLY A 127 -5.17 -17.45 6.75
C GLY A 127 -3.85 -18.16 6.67
N HIS A 128 -3.54 -18.65 5.47
CA HIS A 128 -2.21 -19.17 5.18
C HIS A 128 -1.76 -18.79 3.79
N LYS A 129 -0.44 -18.67 3.64
CA LYS A 129 0.24 -18.42 2.38
C LYS A 129 1.40 -19.39 2.25
N TRP A 130 1.49 -20.03 1.08
CA TRP A 130 2.66 -20.81 0.73
C TRP A 130 3.81 -19.88 0.37
N ALA A 131 4.98 -20.13 0.95
CA ALA A 131 6.21 -19.45 0.68
C ALA A 131 7.26 -20.47 0.21
N ARG A 132 8.23 -20.02 -0.59
CA ARG A 132 9.40 -20.83 -0.92
C ARG A 132 10.44 -20.63 0.18
N GLY A 133 10.72 -21.67 0.95
CA GLY A 133 11.81 -21.74 1.92
C GLY A 133 13.04 -22.46 1.36
N LYS A 134 14.16 -22.40 2.09
CA LYS A 134 15.41 -23.10 1.72
C LYS A 134 15.26 -24.62 1.63
N GLN A 135 14.28 -25.18 2.33
CA GLN A 135 14.01 -26.61 2.42
C GLN A 135 12.76 -27.04 1.62
N GLY A 136 12.20 -26.18 0.77
CA GLY A 136 11.00 -26.47 -0.03
C GLY A 136 9.85 -25.50 0.25
N ALA A 137 8.61 -25.98 0.15
CA ALA A 137 7.43 -25.18 0.45
C ALA A 137 7.26 -25.00 1.97
N ASP A 138 7.12 -23.76 2.41
CA ASP A 138 6.84 -23.39 3.79
C ASP A 138 5.44 -22.75 3.89
N ARG A 139 4.77 -22.91 5.03
CA ARG A 139 3.42 -22.36 5.26
C ARG A 139 3.50 -21.24 6.28
N LYS A 140 3.33 -19.99 5.82
CA LYS A 140 3.17 -18.84 6.71
C LYS A 140 1.72 -18.75 7.14
N SER A 141 1.46 -18.89 8.44
CA SER A 141 0.15 -18.61 9.01
C SER A 141 -0.04 -17.11 9.22
N ALA A 142 -1.28 -16.68 9.09
CA ALA A 142 -1.73 -15.32 9.32
C ALA A 142 -2.92 -15.35 10.26
N ASN A 143 -2.97 -14.40 11.20
CA ASN A 143 -4.11 -14.19 12.07
C ASN A 143 -4.29 -12.68 12.19
N TYR A 144 -5.40 -12.16 11.68
CA TYR A 144 -5.67 -10.74 11.56
C TYR A 144 -7.03 -10.39 12.16
N THR A 145 -7.11 -9.19 12.71
CA THR A 145 -8.38 -8.55 13.09
C THR A 145 -8.79 -7.52 12.05
N ARG A 146 -9.99 -6.95 12.21
CA ARG A 146 -10.42 -5.78 11.47
C ARG A 146 -9.43 -4.61 11.61
N GLU A 147 -8.97 -4.36 12.84
CA GLU A 147 -8.09 -3.23 13.16
C GLU A 147 -6.76 -3.32 12.43
N ASP A 148 -6.23 -4.53 12.23
CA ASP A 148 -5.01 -4.72 11.45
C ASP A 148 -5.18 -4.30 9.98
N PHE A 149 -6.34 -4.63 9.39
CA PHE A 149 -6.71 -4.22 8.02
C PHE A 149 -6.95 -2.72 7.95
N ASP A 150 -7.67 -2.14 8.93
CA ASP A 150 -7.91 -0.71 9.00
C ASP A 150 -6.59 0.07 9.15
N ALA A 151 -5.65 -0.41 9.96
CA ALA A 151 -4.32 0.18 10.09
C ALA A 151 -3.52 0.11 8.77
N PHE A 152 -3.65 -0.97 8.01
CA PHE A 152 -3.06 -1.06 6.67
C PHE A 152 -3.68 -0.05 5.70
N ALA A 153 -5.01 0.10 5.73
CA ALA A 153 -5.72 1.05 4.89
C ALA A 153 -5.31 2.51 5.18
N VAL A 154 -5.16 2.87 6.46
CA VAL A 154 -4.64 4.19 6.87
C VAL A 154 -3.22 4.42 6.36
N GLU A 155 -2.33 3.42 6.50
CA GLU A 155 -0.97 3.52 5.98
C GLU A 155 -0.96 3.70 4.45
N CYS A 156 -1.86 3.05 3.71
CA CYS A 156 -2.00 3.26 2.28
C CYS A 156 -2.38 4.71 1.94
N ASP A 157 -3.35 5.29 2.65
CA ASP A 157 -3.73 6.70 2.43
C ASP A 157 -2.56 7.65 2.72
N LEU A 158 -1.81 7.42 3.80
CA LEU A 158 -0.62 8.19 4.14
C LEU A 158 0.45 8.10 3.06
N VAL A 159 0.80 6.89 2.61
CA VAL A 159 1.83 6.69 1.59
C VAL A 159 1.38 7.23 0.23
N ALA A 160 0.10 7.11 -0.13
CA ALA A 160 -0.43 7.72 -1.34
C ALA A 160 -0.27 9.26 -1.32
N ALA A 161 -0.54 9.90 -0.17
CA ALA A 161 -0.31 11.34 -0.01
C ALA A 161 1.18 11.70 -0.14
N LEU A 162 2.09 10.90 0.43
CA LEU A 162 3.54 11.10 0.30
C LEU A 162 4.02 10.98 -1.14
N VAL A 163 3.59 9.93 -1.86
CA VAL A 163 3.93 9.72 -3.27
C VAL A 163 3.43 10.89 -4.11
N ASN A 164 2.18 11.31 -3.91
CA ASN A 164 1.60 12.44 -4.63
C ASN A 164 2.37 13.74 -4.38
N ARG A 165 2.66 14.03 -3.11
CA ARG A 165 3.44 15.22 -2.75
C ARG A 165 4.85 15.18 -3.31
N LEU A 166 5.48 14.01 -3.35
CA LEU A 166 6.85 13.84 -3.84
C LEU A 166 6.95 14.29 -5.29
N TRP A 167 6.14 13.72 -6.19
CA TRP A 167 6.24 14.10 -7.59
C TRP A 167 5.78 15.53 -7.82
N VAL A 168 4.80 16.07 -7.08
CA VAL A 168 4.45 17.50 -7.16
C VAL A 168 5.65 18.38 -6.81
N CYS A 169 6.40 18.05 -5.75
CA CYS A 169 7.57 18.82 -5.39
C CYS A 169 8.64 18.79 -6.49
N ILE A 170 8.85 17.63 -7.10
CA ILE A 170 9.76 17.47 -8.24
C ILE A 170 9.31 18.33 -9.43
N MET A 171 8.02 18.30 -9.77
CA MET A 171 7.48 19.08 -10.90
C MET A 171 7.66 20.58 -10.71
N ASP A 172 7.35 21.07 -9.50
CA ASP A 172 7.38 22.50 -9.17
C ASP A 172 8.77 22.99 -8.74
N SER A 173 9.80 22.13 -8.79
CA SER A 173 11.14 22.41 -8.27
C SER A 173 11.16 22.87 -6.80
N ASN A 174 10.22 22.35 -6.01
CA ASN A 174 10.11 22.62 -4.58
C ASN A 174 11.06 21.72 -3.79
N LYS A 175 11.74 22.31 -2.79
CA LYS A 175 12.63 21.56 -1.89
C LYS A 175 11.86 20.49 -1.11
N LEU A 176 12.36 19.25 -1.11
CA LEU A 176 11.75 18.16 -0.34
C LEU A 176 11.87 18.42 1.16
N THR A 177 12.96 19.01 1.62
CA THR A 177 13.17 19.36 3.04
C THR A 177 12.18 20.37 3.60
N LYS A 178 11.46 21.13 2.76
CA LYS A 178 10.38 22.03 3.18
C LYS A 178 9.00 21.37 3.18
N ASN A 179 8.88 20.22 2.52
CA ASN A 179 7.60 19.56 2.25
C ASN A 179 7.45 18.24 2.99
N PHE A 180 8.53 17.77 3.61
CA PHE A 180 8.61 16.52 4.33
C PHE A 180 9.40 16.70 5.62
N VAL A 181 8.97 16.00 6.65
CA VAL A 181 9.67 15.90 7.93
C VAL A 181 9.99 14.44 8.22
N LEU A 182 11.04 14.20 9.01
CA LEU A 182 11.32 12.89 9.56
C LEU A 182 10.73 12.83 10.97
N ASP A 183 9.92 11.81 11.25
CA ASP A 183 9.43 11.55 12.60
C ASP A 183 10.57 11.05 13.52
N SER A 184 10.27 10.86 14.80
CA SER A 184 11.25 10.42 15.82
C SER A 184 11.86 9.04 15.54
N VAL A 185 11.23 8.22 14.70
CA VAL A 185 11.71 6.90 14.28
C VAL A 185 12.27 6.91 12.85
N GLY A 186 12.38 8.08 12.23
CA GLY A 186 13.00 8.30 10.94
C GLY A 186 12.11 8.03 9.73
N ASN A 187 10.79 7.84 9.89
CA ASN A 187 9.86 7.78 8.76
C ASN A 187 9.59 9.18 8.21
N VAL A 188 9.35 9.24 6.90
CA VAL A 188 8.95 10.47 6.24
C VAL A 188 7.46 10.73 6.47
N ALA A 189 7.11 11.94 6.89
CA ALA A 189 5.73 12.43 7.01
C ALA A 189 5.57 13.79 6.29
N CYS A 190 4.33 14.15 5.97
CA CYS A 190 4.01 15.54 5.65
C CYS A 190 4.10 16.38 6.93
N PRO A 191 4.60 17.62 6.89
CA PRO A 191 4.48 18.53 8.02
C PRO A 191 2.99 18.74 8.35
N ASP A 192 2.65 18.72 9.64
CA ASP A 192 1.31 19.06 10.12
C ASP A 192 0.92 20.42 9.53
N ARG A 193 -0.29 20.49 8.95
CA ARG A 193 -0.84 21.73 8.39
C ARG A 193 -1.34 22.65 9.49
#